data_AF-A0A3R9Y7Y7-F1
#
_entry.id   AF-A0A3R9Y7Y7-F1
#
_cell.length_a   1.000
_cell.length_b   1.000
_cell.length_c   1.000
_cell.angle_alpha   90.00
_cell.angle_beta   90.00
_cell.angle_gamma   90.00
#
_symmetry.space_group_name_H-M   'P 1'
#
loop_
_entity.id
_entity.type
_entity.pdbx_description
1 polymer ?
#
loop_
_entity_poly.entity_id
_entity_poly.type
_entity_poly.pdbx_seq_one_letter_code
_entity_poly.pdbx_strand_id
1 'polypeptide(L)'
;MIELGILFQRLAASKGAVFVETMSVCRVDQISNLTGSDFNRIAELASALALSAQGTLAVFGSISGEVDLANGDVSSIEGEAVAVRLTKKVEAQTAFFITRMGFEAALGDAEFMLAARKVWIAEDFLPFATIACVYVPWGSATDQKPLEEIFDSPRRLVRDESYQLVPIDIRPWYLIVPGDDTSGVFAAWKEAAVRNLIFCLPTEIRTSDASRKVVLKGARSVFADVDLSKPQARLFDVITEAVRWVYDQRRDTETKFHLLNNHLALYWPENTKWPMGLTGVLDQALASAREAFAFHLQDDSKEALKSLGDLRKALQDEVARSQTATRDLLSALWRDAAIAGAAFALRSATTNSSVVKIASLSAAALLFASLLTTVLSNWRFDVLAKQVRSQWRQRLYAFMSDDQWGELVTRPISRARWVYRASIVPVMAVYVVLIGALLWVVYPAEVMSVVDPILTRLSGAWRSIGNLWDRTPLTPIAPPLPPSAPTPT
;
A
#
# COMPACT_ATOMS: atom_id res chain seq x y z
N MET A 1 40.07 13.53 20.92
CA MET A 1 38.66 13.66 20.52
C MET A 1 37.68 13.41 21.67
N ILE A 2 37.66 12.24 22.31
CA ILE A 2 36.98 12.05 23.61
C ILE A 2 37.52 13.05 24.67
N GLU A 3 38.82 13.33 24.62
CA GLU A 3 39.49 14.34 25.44
C GLU A 3 38.91 15.75 25.30
N LEU A 4 38.25 16.05 24.17
CA LEU A 4 37.57 17.32 23.93
C LEU A 4 36.28 17.41 24.76
N GLY A 5 35.54 16.30 24.86
CA GLY A 5 34.40 16.16 25.77
C GLY A 5 34.81 16.36 27.22
N ILE A 6 35.89 15.72 27.65
CA ILE A 6 36.43 15.83 29.02
C ILE A 6 36.85 17.29 29.31
N LEU A 7 37.54 17.94 28.37
CA LEU A 7 37.95 19.34 28.53
C LEU A 7 36.73 20.26 28.69
N PHE A 8 35.75 20.18 27.79
CA PHE A 8 34.56 21.06 27.85
C PHE A 8 33.72 20.81 29.10
N GLN A 9 33.59 19.56 29.56
CA GLN A 9 32.94 19.25 30.84
C GLN A 9 33.69 19.86 32.04
N ARG A 10 35.02 19.76 32.05
CA ARG A 10 35.85 20.37 33.10
C ARG A 10 35.73 21.90 33.11
N LEU A 11 35.77 22.53 31.94
CA LEU A 11 35.61 23.99 31.82
C LEU A 11 34.21 24.44 32.25
N ALA A 12 33.17 23.71 31.86
CA ALA A 12 31.79 23.97 32.26
C ALA A 12 31.55 23.81 33.78
N ALA A 13 32.34 22.97 34.46
CA ALA A 13 32.27 22.80 35.91
C ALA A 13 32.92 23.96 36.69
N SER A 14 33.60 24.90 36.02
CA SER A 14 34.18 26.07 36.69
C SER A 14 33.10 27.03 37.20
N LYS A 15 33.37 27.66 38.35
CA LYS A 15 32.37 28.47 39.05
C LYS A 15 31.98 29.69 38.21
N GLY A 16 30.70 29.82 37.89
CA GLY A 16 30.17 30.93 37.10
C GLY A 16 30.24 30.74 35.59
N ALA A 17 30.79 29.61 35.11
CA ALA A 17 30.84 29.32 33.69
C ALA A 17 29.44 29.02 33.12
N VAL A 18 29.24 29.44 31.88
CA VAL A 18 28.00 29.19 31.13
C VAL A 18 28.33 28.31 29.94
N PHE A 19 27.79 27.09 29.94
CA PHE A 19 27.96 26.13 28.85
C PHE A 19 26.79 26.17 27.88
N VAL A 20 27.10 26.22 26.58
CA VAL A 20 26.10 26.12 25.51
C VAL A 20 26.67 25.26 24.37
N GLU A 21 25.90 24.27 23.95
CA GLU A 21 26.22 23.44 22.79
C GLU A 21 25.04 23.40 21.82
N THR A 22 25.31 23.72 20.57
CA THR A 22 24.40 23.62 19.41
C THR A 22 25.02 22.70 18.35
N MET A 23 24.32 22.49 17.24
CA MET A 23 24.85 21.68 16.13
C MET A 23 26.13 22.24 15.51
N SER A 24 26.33 23.56 15.53
CA SER A 24 27.45 24.23 14.87
C SER A 24 28.50 24.76 15.85
N VAL A 25 28.15 24.94 17.13
CA VAL A 25 29.05 25.56 18.12
C VAL A 25 28.97 24.83 19.45
N CYS A 26 30.11 24.65 20.12
CA CYS A 26 30.18 24.31 21.53
C CYS A 26 31.01 25.38 22.24
N ARG A 27 30.47 26.03 23.27
CA ARG A 27 31.17 27.11 23.97
C ARG A 27 30.98 27.06 25.47
N VAL A 28 32.02 27.49 26.18
CA VAL A 28 31.98 27.75 27.62
C VAL A 28 32.39 29.20 27.80
N ASP A 29 31.51 30.03 28.33
CA ASP A 29 31.77 31.44 28.63
C ASP A 29 32.04 31.65 30.13
N GLN A 30 32.60 32.81 30.50
CA GLN A 30 32.79 33.25 31.90
C GLN A 30 33.72 32.37 32.75
N ILE A 31 34.72 31.77 32.12
CA ILE A 31 35.75 30.99 32.81
C ILE A 31 36.68 31.96 33.54
N SER A 32 36.69 31.92 34.87
CA SER A 32 37.41 32.92 35.69
C SER A 32 38.90 32.63 35.87
N ASN A 33 39.32 31.36 35.78
CA ASN A 33 40.70 30.93 35.99
C ASN A 33 41.05 29.80 35.00
N LEU A 34 41.57 30.16 33.82
CA LEU A 34 42.13 29.19 32.88
C LEU A 34 43.58 28.90 33.27
N THR A 35 43.94 27.64 33.53
CA THR A 35 45.32 27.30 33.90
C THR A 35 46.23 27.21 32.67
N GLY A 36 47.55 27.39 32.85
CA GLY A 36 48.55 27.12 31.80
C GLY A 36 48.43 25.73 31.18
N SER A 37 48.07 24.73 32.01
CA SER A 37 47.84 23.36 31.53
C SER A 37 46.58 23.23 30.67
N ASP A 38 45.51 23.96 30.99
CA ASP A 38 44.29 23.99 30.18
C ASP A 38 44.56 24.65 28.82
N PHE A 39 45.29 25.76 28.81
CA PHE A 39 45.62 26.49 27.59
C PHE A 39 46.49 25.68 26.63
N ASN A 40 47.57 25.06 27.13
CA ASN A 40 48.40 24.16 26.32
C ASN A 40 47.56 23.02 25.74
N ARG A 41 46.66 22.47 26.55
CA ARG A 41 45.77 21.39 26.09
C ARG A 41 44.77 21.85 25.03
N ILE A 42 44.24 23.07 25.16
CA ILE A 42 43.38 23.70 24.16
C ILE A 42 44.15 23.89 22.85
N ALA A 43 45.39 24.38 22.89
CA ALA A 43 46.23 24.57 21.71
C ALA A 43 46.55 23.24 20.99
N GLU A 44 46.86 22.18 21.73
CA GLU A 44 47.05 20.82 21.18
C GLU A 44 45.79 20.32 20.46
N LEU A 45 44.62 20.46 21.10
CA LEU A 45 43.35 20.01 20.54
C LEU A 45 42.92 20.87 19.35
N ALA A 46 43.19 22.18 19.36
CA ALA A 46 42.96 23.08 18.23
C ALA A 46 43.76 22.63 17.00
N SER A 47 45.03 22.29 17.20
CA SER A 47 45.90 21.77 16.13
C SER A 47 45.39 20.44 15.57
N ALA A 48 44.97 19.50 16.44
CA ALA A 48 44.41 18.21 16.01
C ALA A 48 43.07 18.36 15.25
N LEU A 49 42.22 19.29 15.67
CA LEU A 49 40.95 19.63 15.00
C LEU A 49 41.18 20.23 13.60
N ALA A 50 42.16 21.11 13.48
CA ALA A 50 42.55 21.71 12.21
C ALA A 50 43.07 20.65 11.23
N LEU A 51 43.94 19.75 11.71
CA LEU A 51 44.49 18.64 10.90
C LEU A 51 43.42 17.66 10.42
N SER A 52 42.39 17.40 11.24
CA SER A 52 41.29 16.50 10.89
C SER A 52 40.15 17.17 10.11
N ALA A 53 40.22 18.50 9.93
CA ALA A 53 39.17 19.32 9.32
C ALA A 53 37.78 19.14 9.95
N GLN A 54 37.73 18.89 11.27
CA GLN A 54 36.49 18.62 12.02
C GLN A 54 35.92 19.85 12.74
N GLY A 55 36.68 20.94 12.81
CA GLY A 55 36.25 22.21 13.39
C GLY A 55 37.41 23.15 13.70
N THR A 56 37.10 24.31 14.27
CA THR A 56 38.08 25.29 14.76
C THR A 56 37.82 25.57 16.24
N LEU A 57 38.89 25.57 17.04
CA LEU A 57 38.85 25.86 18.46
C LEU A 57 39.57 27.18 18.71
N ALA A 58 38.91 28.10 19.42
CA ALA A 58 39.42 29.44 19.71
C ALA A 58 39.14 29.83 21.16
N VAL A 59 39.99 30.71 21.69
CA VAL A 59 39.89 31.25 23.05
C VAL A 59 39.72 32.77 22.96
N PHE A 60 38.78 33.31 23.74
CA PHE A 60 38.46 34.73 23.76
C PHE A 60 38.59 35.28 25.17
N GLY A 61 39.47 36.25 25.38
CA GLY A 61 39.49 37.08 26.59
C GLY A 61 38.40 38.15 26.55
N SER A 62 37.78 38.43 27.70
CA SER A 62 36.75 39.48 27.82
C SER A 62 37.23 40.87 27.41
N ILE A 63 38.54 41.14 27.55
CA ILE A 63 39.18 42.42 27.20
C ILE A 63 40.09 42.20 25.98
N SER A 64 40.87 41.11 25.99
CA SER A 64 41.90 40.85 24.98
C SER A 64 41.37 40.33 23.63
N GLY A 65 40.10 39.90 23.55
CA GLY A 65 39.54 39.35 22.32
C GLY A 65 40.08 37.96 21.98
N GLU A 66 40.15 37.60 20.70
CA GLU A 66 40.64 36.28 20.27
C GLU A 66 42.15 36.14 20.53
N VAL A 67 42.53 35.08 21.23
CA VAL A 67 43.91 34.79 21.61
C VAL A 67 44.54 33.86 20.58
N ASP A 68 45.77 34.19 20.15
CA ASP A 68 46.56 33.31 19.28
C ASP A 68 47.02 32.07 20.06
N LEU A 69 46.39 30.92 19.78
CA LEU A 69 46.73 29.64 20.39
C LEU A 69 48.06 29.05 19.90
N ALA A 70 48.61 29.52 18.77
CA ALA A 70 49.84 28.97 18.22
C ALA A 70 51.10 29.61 18.84
N ASN A 71 51.03 30.90 19.18
CA ASN A 71 52.17 31.67 19.69
C ASN A 71 51.92 32.38 21.02
N GLY A 72 50.68 32.36 21.54
CA GLY A 72 50.31 33.00 22.79
C GLY A 72 50.59 32.17 24.04
N ASP A 73 50.47 32.82 25.20
CA ASP A 73 50.60 32.20 26.53
C ASP A 73 49.45 32.68 27.44
N VAL A 74 49.17 31.94 28.52
CA VAL A 74 48.11 32.26 29.49
C VAL A 74 48.26 33.64 30.11
N SER A 75 49.50 34.14 30.20
CA SER A 75 49.80 35.50 30.66
C SER A 75 49.03 36.59 29.89
N SER A 76 48.63 36.35 28.64
CA SER A 76 47.84 37.28 27.83
C SER A 76 46.38 37.46 28.26
N ILE A 77 45.86 36.56 29.11
CA ILE A 77 44.46 36.52 29.57
C ILE A 77 44.37 36.40 31.10
N GLU A 78 45.48 36.66 31.80
CA GLU A 78 45.54 36.55 33.25
C GLU A 78 44.65 37.60 33.92
N GLY A 79 43.71 37.16 34.76
CA GLY A 79 42.75 38.03 35.44
C GLY A 79 41.52 38.42 34.61
N GLU A 80 41.40 37.93 33.37
CA GLU A 80 40.21 38.12 32.54
C GLU A 80 39.22 36.97 32.66
N ALA A 81 37.93 37.26 32.40
CA ALA A 81 36.96 36.21 32.12
C ALA A 81 37.20 35.70 30.68
N VAL A 82 37.29 34.38 30.54
CA VAL A 82 37.63 33.73 29.27
C VAL A 82 36.44 32.95 28.71
N ALA A 83 36.31 32.93 27.39
CA ALA A 83 35.39 32.06 26.66
C ALA A 83 36.16 31.12 25.74
N VAL A 84 35.86 29.83 25.80
CA VAL A 84 36.40 28.81 24.88
C VAL A 84 35.31 28.42 23.90
N ARG A 85 35.57 28.53 22.59
CA ARG A 85 34.58 28.27 21.54
C ARG A 85 35.13 27.28 20.52
N LEU A 86 34.41 26.19 20.33
CA LEU A 86 34.56 25.26 19.23
C LEU A 86 33.49 25.54 18.17
N THR A 87 33.91 25.92 16.97
CA THR A 87 33.06 25.89 15.78
C THR A 87 33.22 24.53 15.10
N LYS A 88 32.12 23.78 15.01
CA LYS A 88 32.08 22.42 14.46
C LYS A 88 31.91 22.47 12.95
N LYS A 89 32.43 21.46 12.25
CA LYS A 89 32.10 21.27 10.84
C LYS A 89 30.60 21.05 10.67
N VAL A 90 29.96 21.84 9.81
CA VAL A 90 28.56 21.66 9.44
C VAL A 90 28.49 20.94 8.11
N GLU A 91 27.88 19.76 8.10
CA GLU A 91 27.54 19.01 6.89
C GLU A 91 26.04 18.75 6.88
N ALA A 92 25.43 18.68 5.70
CA ALA A 92 23.97 18.67 5.55
C ALA A 92 23.24 17.53 6.30
N GLN A 93 23.92 16.42 6.60
CA GLN A 93 23.33 15.23 7.23
C GLN A 93 24.19 14.65 8.36
N THR A 94 25.28 15.33 8.71
CA THR A 94 26.20 14.89 9.77
C THR A 94 26.19 15.91 10.89
N ALA A 95 25.98 15.44 12.12
CA ALA A 95 26.05 16.27 13.31
C ALA A 95 27.12 15.77 14.28
N PHE A 96 27.67 16.71 15.04
CA PHE A 96 28.80 16.50 15.92
C PHE A 96 28.46 17.02 17.32
N PHE A 97 28.55 16.16 18.33
CA PHE A 97 28.34 16.52 19.74
C PHE A 97 29.57 16.18 20.57
N ILE A 98 30.00 17.14 21.37
CA ILE A 98 31.15 17.08 22.27
C ILE A 98 30.71 16.57 23.63
N THR A 99 29.50 16.91 24.05
CA THR A 99 28.95 16.50 25.33
C THR A 99 27.62 15.78 25.16
N ARG A 100 27.32 14.89 26.13
CA ARG A 100 26.02 14.24 26.21
C ARG A 100 24.87 15.23 26.44
N MET A 101 25.08 16.29 27.22
CA MET A 101 24.06 17.32 27.44
C MET A 101 23.67 18.04 26.15
N GLY A 102 24.63 18.36 25.29
CA GLY A 102 24.36 18.95 23.98
C GLY A 102 23.56 18.01 23.07
N PHE A 103 23.89 16.72 23.10
CA PHE A 103 23.14 15.68 22.39
C PHE A 103 21.71 15.53 22.92
N GLU A 104 21.53 15.43 24.24
CA GLU A 104 20.23 15.36 24.92
C GLU A 104 19.33 16.55 24.55
N ALA A 105 19.88 17.78 24.53
CA ALA A 105 19.15 18.97 24.12
C ALA A 105 18.72 18.90 22.65
N ALA A 106 19.60 18.42 21.76
CA ALA A 106 19.30 18.29 20.33
C ALA A 106 18.21 17.27 20.04
N LEU A 107 18.09 16.19 20.83
CA LEU A 107 17.00 15.21 20.67
C LEU A 107 15.59 15.82 20.84
N GLY A 108 15.48 16.99 21.49
CA GLY A 108 14.22 17.74 21.59
C GLY A 108 13.89 18.60 20.36
N ASP A 109 14.82 18.75 19.41
CA ASP A 109 14.65 19.55 18.21
C ASP A 109 14.14 18.69 17.04
N ALA A 110 12.91 18.98 16.60
CA ALA A 110 12.26 18.24 15.52
C ALA A 110 12.95 18.44 14.16
N GLU A 111 13.52 19.62 13.88
CA GLU A 111 14.22 19.86 12.61
C GLU A 111 15.52 19.06 12.55
N PHE A 112 16.26 19.05 13.66
CA PHE A 112 17.45 18.22 13.82
C PHE A 112 17.14 16.74 13.57
N MET A 113 16.11 16.20 14.23
CA MET A 113 15.76 14.77 14.12
C MET A 113 15.29 14.36 12.71
N LEU A 114 14.82 15.30 11.90
CA LEU A 114 14.45 15.06 10.49
C LEU A 114 15.64 15.15 9.52
N ALA A 115 16.61 16.02 9.81
CA ALA A 115 17.74 16.29 8.92
C ALA A 115 18.94 15.36 9.15
N ALA A 116 19.25 15.04 10.41
CA ALA A 116 20.44 14.29 10.77
C ALA A 116 20.33 12.82 10.37
N ARG A 117 21.35 12.33 9.65
CA ARG A 117 21.49 10.92 9.25
C ARG A 117 22.61 10.21 9.98
N LYS A 118 23.62 10.99 10.38
CA LYS A 118 24.77 10.48 11.14
C LYS A 118 25.08 11.45 12.27
N VAL A 119 25.12 10.94 13.48
CA VAL A 119 25.40 11.73 14.69
C VAL A 119 26.63 11.16 15.36
N TRP A 120 27.66 11.98 15.45
CA TRP A 120 28.92 11.64 16.10
C TRP A 120 28.96 12.24 17.50
N ILE A 121 29.20 11.42 18.52
CA ILE A 121 29.26 11.88 19.92
C ILE A 121 30.64 11.56 20.52
N ALA A 122 31.25 12.53 21.18
CA ALA A 122 32.58 12.42 21.79
C ALA A 122 32.56 11.70 23.15
N GLU A 123 31.83 10.58 23.22
CA GLU A 123 31.74 9.67 24.37
C GLU A 123 31.96 8.26 23.85
N ASP A 124 32.46 7.36 24.69
CA ASP A 124 32.66 5.95 24.32
C ASP A 124 31.36 5.16 24.57
N PHE A 125 30.86 4.48 23.54
CA PHE A 125 29.64 3.66 23.60
C PHE A 125 29.57 2.70 22.40
N LEU A 126 28.72 1.67 22.49
CA LEU A 126 28.45 0.81 21.33
C LEU A 126 27.57 1.58 20.32
N PRO A 127 27.99 1.72 19.03
CA PRO A 127 27.17 2.37 18.02
C PRO A 127 25.78 1.73 17.90
N PHE A 128 24.75 2.56 17.69
CA PHE A 128 23.38 2.10 17.50
C PHE A 128 22.71 2.86 16.36
N ALA A 129 21.63 2.30 15.81
CA ALA A 129 20.99 2.84 14.63
C ALA A 129 19.47 2.74 14.68
N THR A 130 18.83 3.77 14.15
CA THR A 130 17.40 3.84 13.87
C THR A 130 17.17 3.83 12.37
N ILE A 131 15.91 3.83 11.94
CA ILE A 131 15.58 3.91 10.51
C ILE A 131 16.14 5.21 9.90
N ALA A 132 16.04 6.34 10.61
CA ALA A 132 16.46 7.63 10.08
C ALA A 132 17.94 7.98 10.31
N CYS A 133 18.56 7.48 11.38
CA CYS A 133 19.84 8.00 11.86
C CYS A 133 20.75 6.92 12.47
N VAL A 134 22.06 7.10 12.32
CA VAL A 134 23.10 6.27 12.95
C VAL A 134 23.86 7.10 13.98
N TYR A 135 24.04 6.56 15.19
CA TYR A 135 24.74 7.20 16.30
C TYR A 135 26.07 6.50 16.56
N VAL A 136 27.16 7.27 16.54
CA VAL A 136 28.52 6.73 16.45
C VAL A 136 29.47 7.46 17.42
N PRO A 137 30.33 6.75 18.15
CA PRO A 137 31.43 7.35 18.87
C PRO A 137 32.43 8.01 17.92
N TRP A 138 33.01 9.14 18.34
CA TRP A 138 34.05 9.80 17.55
C TRP A 138 35.24 8.87 17.29
N GLY A 139 35.65 8.78 16.02
CA GLY A 139 36.80 7.95 15.60
C GLY A 139 36.47 6.49 15.31
N SER A 140 35.22 6.06 15.49
CA SER A 140 34.79 4.72 15.09
C SER A 140 34.47 4.66 13.59
N ALA A 141 34.98 3.64 12.90
CA ALA A 141 34.53 3.31 11.55
C ALA A 141 33.18 2.57 11.67
N THR A 142 32.13 3.10 11.04
CA THR A 142 30.87 2.36 10.87
C THR A 142 30.38 2.49 9.43
N ASP A 143 30.05 1.34 8.84
CA ASP A 143 29.46 1.22 7.51
C ASP A 143 27.93 1.29 7.53
N GLN A 144 27.34 1.45 8.72
CA GLN A 144 25.89 1.54 8.88
C GLN A 144 25.35 2.79 8.16
N LYS A 145 24.30 2.57 7.38
CA LYS A 145 23.56 3.62 6.68
C LYS A 145 22.10 3.58 7.13
N PRO A 146 21.45 4.75 7.28
CA PRO A 146 20.00 4.82 7.48
C PRO A 146 19.25 4.07 6.37
N LEU A 147 18.11 3.48 6.72
CA LEU A 147 17.25 2.83 5.75
C LEU A 147 16.29 3.84 5.11
N GLU A 148 16.01 3.66 3.83
CA GLU A 148 15.03 4.46 3.08
C GLU A 148 13.61 3.88 3.17
N GLU A 149 13.24 3.38 4.36
CA GLU A 149 11.89 2.92 4.58
C GLU A 149 10.95 4.11 4.80
N ILE A 150 9.75 4.01 4.24
CA ILE A 150 8.75 5.07 4.32
C ILE A 150 7.70 4.61 5.35
N PHE A 151 7.39 5.45 6.33
CA PHE A 151 6.28 5.25 7.27
C PHE A 151 5.20 6.31 7.05
N ASP A 152 3.96 5.98 7.40
CA ASP A 152 2.91 6.99 7.48
C ASP A 152 3.16 7.87 8.71
N SER A 153 2.88 9.17 8.61
CA SER A 153 3.00 10.07 9.75
C SER A 153 1.97 9.69 10.82
N PRO A 154 2.35 9.57 12.11
CA PRO A 154 1.41 9.34 13.20
C PRO A 154 0.31 10.40 13.29
N ARG A 155 0.59 11.63 12.82
CA ARG A 155 -0.36 12.74 12.74
C ARG A 155 -1.55 12.45 11.81
N ARG A 156 -1.48 11.42 10.95
CA ARG A 156 -2.62 10.93 10.16
C ARG A 156 -3.69 10.28 11.03
N LEU A 157 -3.28 9.62 12.11
CA LEU A 157 -4.15 8.82 12.98
C LEU A 157 -4.45 9.53 14.30
N VAL A 158 -3.45 10.21 14.86
CA VAL A 158 -3.56 10.95 16.12
C VAL A 158 -3.94 12.39 15.84
N ARG A 159 -5.10 12.82 16.37
CA ARG A 159 -5.53 14.21 16.31
C ARG A 159 -4.87 15.02 17.43
N ASP A 160 -3.82 15.77 17.12
CA ASP A 160 -3.12 16.63 18.07
C ASP A 160 -3.57 18.10 17.96
N GLU A 161 -4.31 18.60 18.94
CA GLU A 161 -4.71 20.02 18.99
C GLU A 161 -3.54 20.96 19.34
N SER A 162 -2.47 20.43 19.94
CA SER A 162 -1.28 21.22 20.28
C SER A 162 -0.32 21.39 19.11
N TYR A 163 -0.42 20.53 18.09
CA TYR A 163 0.50 20.41 16.94
C TYR A 163 1.98 20.17 17.30
N GLN A 164 2.28 19.90 18.57
CA GLN A 164 3.64 19.86 19.12
C GLN A 164 4.04 18.49 19.68
N LEU A 165 3.09 17.70 20.17
CA LEU A 165 3.39 16.48 20.93
C LEU A 165 3.54 15.24 20.06
N VAL A 166 2.75 15.15 18.99
CA VAL A 166 2.86 14.01 18.07
C VAL A 166 4.01 14.27 17.10
N PRO A 167 5.02 13.36 17.02
CA PRO A 167 6.12 13.52 16.09
C PRO A 167 5.61 13.45 14.64
N ILE A 168 6.25 14.22 13.76
CA ILE A 168 5.95 14.18 12.31
C ILE A 168 6.36 12.82 11.72
N ASP A 169 7.46 12.26 12.23
CA ASP A 169 8.10 11.04 11.74
C ASP A 169 8.54 10.15 12.92
N ILE A 170 8.27 8.85 12.82
CA ILE A 170 8.68 7.86 13.84
C ILE A 170 10.07 7.29 13.58
N ARG A 171 10.60 7.41 12.35
CA ARG A 171 11.87 6.80 11.94
C ARG A 171 13.07 7.20 12.81
N PRO A 172 13.19 8.44 13.33
CA PRO A 172 14.27 8.80 14.25
C PRO A 172 14.22 8.08 15.60
N TRP A 173 13.05 7.55 15.95
CA TRP A 173 12.77 6.87 17.23
C TRP A 173 12.60 5.35 17.06
N TYR A 174 12.61 4.86 15.82
CA TYR A 174 12.44 3.45 15.48
C TYR A 174 13.80 2.74 15.46
N LEU A 175 14.13 2.03 16.53
CA LEU A 175 15.40 1.31 16.69
C LEU A 175 15.51 0.15 15.68
N ILE A 176 16.67 -0.01 15.03
CA ILE A 176 17.01 -1.17 14.21
C ILE A 176 18.14 -1.96 14.88
N VAL A 177 19.22 -1.27 15.22
CA VAL A 177 20.39 -1.85 15.87
C VAL A 177 20.44 -1.33 17.30
N PRO A 178 20.33 -2.21 18.31
CA PRO A 178 20.36 -1.78 19.70
C PRO A 178 21.76 -1.31 20.12
N GLY A 179 21.80 -0.31 21.00
CA GLY A 179 23.02 0.10 21.70
C GLY A 179 23.21 -0.67 23.00
N ASP A 180 24.23 -0.28 23.76
CA ASP A 180 24.46 -0.79 25.12
C ASP A 180 23.60 -0.05 26.14
N ASP A 181 22.82 -0.79 26.93
CA ASP A 181 21.96 -0.27 28.00
C ASP A 181 22.73 0.44 29.12
N THR A 182 24.04 0.18 29.27
CA THR A 182 24.88 0.87 30.25
C THR A 182 25.35 2.25 29.77
N SER A 183 25.23 2.54 28.47
CA SER A 183 25.65 3.81 27.89
C SER A 183 24.69 4.95 28.26
N GLY A 184 25.24 6.04 28.79
CA GLY A 184 24.47 7.28 29.03
C GLY A 184 23.89 7.86 27.74
N VAL A 185 24.60 7.75 26.61
CA VAL A 185 24.13 8.22 25.30
C VAL A 185 22.90 7.44 24.84
N PHE A 186 22.94 6.10 24.91
CA PHE A 186 21.81 5.28 24.51
C PHE A 186 20.62 5.46 25.46
N ALA A 187 20.86 5.60 26.77
CA ALA A 187 19.83 5.91 27.75
C ALA A 187 19.12 7.25 27.47
N ALA A 188 19.88 8.30 27.14
CA ALA A 188 19.36 9.60 26.74
C ALA A 188 18.47 9.50 25.48
N TRP A 189 18.94 8.77 24.46
CA TRP A 189 18.15 8.52 23.25
C TRP A 189 16.86 7.75 23.56
N LYS A 190 16.92 6.67 24.37
CA LYS A 190 15.74 5.90 24.76
C LYS A 190 14.70 6.76 25.45
N GLU A 191 15.14 7.65 26.35
CA GLU A 191 14.21 8.55 27.03
C GLU A 191 13.51 9.51 26.06
N ALA A 192 14.27 10.11 25.12
CA ALA A 192 13.69 10.95 24.08
C ALA A 192 12.75 10.17 23.15
N ALA A 193 13.11 8.94 22.78
CA ALA A 193 12.28 8.06 21.99
C ALA A 193 10.94 7.79 22.68
N VAL A 194 10.93 7.43 23.96
CA VAL A 194 9.67 7.22 24.69
C VAL A 194 8.83 8.49 24.74
N ARG A 195 9.43 9.64 25.06
CA ARG A 195 8.71 10.92 25.16
C ARG A 195 7.97 11.29 23.86
N ASN A 196 8.51 10.88 22.71
CA ASN A 196 7.88 11.10 21.40
C ASN A 196 6.90 9.97 21.03
N LEU A 197 7.28 8.71 21.24
CA LEU A 197 6.52 7.54 20.80
C LEU A 197 5.23 7.31 21.60
N ILE A 198 5.17 7.70 22.88
CA ILE A 198 3.93 7.60 23.67
C ILE A 198 2.78 8.33 22.95
N PHE A 199 3.04 9.50 22.37
CA PHE A 199 2.01 10.29 21.72
C PHE A 199 1.61 9.77 20.33
N CYS A 200 2.20 8.67 19.85
CA CYS A 200 1.78 8.00 18.62
C CYS A 200 0.65 6.98 18.83
N LEU A 201 0.31 6.67 20.08
CA LEU A 201 -0.70 5.67 20.46
C LEU A 201 -2.12 6.21 20.69
N PRO A 202 -2.35 7.39 21.29
CA PRO A 202 -3.70 7.83 21.60
C PRO A 202 -4.46 8.33 20.38
N THR A 203 -5.78 8.35 20.45
CA THR A 203 -6.63 8.83 19.34
C THR A 203 -6.54 10.34 19.17
N GLU A 204 -6.50 11.08 20.29
CA GLU A 204 -6.56 12.54 20.26
C GLU A 204 -5.82 13.12 21.47
N ILE A 205 -5.21 14.29 21.29
CA ILE A 205 -4.56 15.08 22.34
C ILE A 205 -5.25 16.43 22.35
N ARG A 206 -5.91 16.73 23.47
CA ARG A 206 -6.64 17.98 23.69
C ARG A 206 -5.84 18.96 24.50
N THR A 207 -6.00 20.24 24.16
CA THR A 207 -5.40 21.33 24.90
C THR A 207 -6.51 22.15 25.56
N SER A 208 -6.49 22.23 26.89
CA SER A 208 -7.32 23.17 27.66
C SER A 208 -6.39 24.18 28.33
N ASP A 209 -6.88 25.39 28.61
CA ASP A 209 -6.11 26.61 28.96
C ASP A 209 -4.93 26.43 29.94
N ALA A 210 -4.92 25.40 30.80
CA ALA A 210 -3.80 25.08 31.69
C ALA A 210 -3.39 23.59 31.73
N SER A 211 -4.01 22.69 30.95
CA SER A 211 -3.72 21.25 31.01
C SER A 211 -3.89 20.54 29.66
N ARG A 212 -3.04 19.56 29.42
CA ARG A 212 -3.10 18.69 28.23
C ARG A 212 -3.73 17.36 28.63
N LYS A 213 -4.66 16.87 27.80
CA LYS A 213 -5.37 15.61 28.03
C LYS A 213 -5.23 14.69 26.83
N VAL A 214 -4.88 13.44 27.10
CA VAL A 214 -4.93 12.36 26.12
C VAL A 214 -6.32 11.75 26.11
N VAL A 215 -6.84 11.47 24.91
CA VAL A 215 -8.12 10.83 24.68
C VAL A 215 -7.91 9.48 23.99
N LEU A 216 -8.43 8.43 24.62
CA LEU A 216 -8.52 7.09 24.06
C LEU A 216 -9.98 6.81 23.70
N LYS A 217 -10.24 6.38 22.46
CA LYS A 217 -11.59 6.07 21.97
C LYS A 217 -11.74 4.58 21.70
N GLY A 218 -12.84 4.01 22.20
CA GLY A 218 -13.21 2.61 22.05
C GLY A 218 -14.67 2.40 22.40
N ALA A 219 -14.99 1.24 22.98
CA ALA A 219 -16.30 0.98 23.59
C ALA A 219 -16.68 2.00 24.68
N ARG A 220 -15.68 2.56 25.36
CA ARG A 220 -15.80 3.76 26.20
C ARG A 220 -14.76 4.79 25.79
N SER A 221 -14.98 6.06 26.15
CA SER A 221 -13.98 7.13 25.97
C SER A 221 -13.29 7.42 27.28
N VAL A 222 -11.97 7.53 27.25
CA VAL A 222 -11.14 7.81 28.42
C VAL A 222 -10.37 9.10 28.20
N PHE A 223 -10.31 9.93 29.24
CA PHE A 223 -9.57 11.19 29.27
C PHE A 223 -8.53 11.11 30.39
N ALA A 224 -7.25 11.20 30.03
CA ALA A 224 -6.15 11.13 30.99
C ALA A 224 -5.31 12.41 30.92
N ASP A 225 -5.06 13.03 32.07
CA ASP A 225 -4.17 14.19 32.16
C ASP A 225 -2.73 13.79 31.83
N VAL A 226 -2.03 14.63 31.08
CA VAL A 226 -0.62 14.43 30.72
C VAL A 226 0.28 14.88 31.87
N ASP A 227 1.13 13.98 32.36
CA ASP A 227 2.11 14.24 33.40
C ASP A 227 3.46 13.62 33.02
N LEU A 228 4.34 14.45 32.46
CA LEU A 228 5.68 14.05 32.01
C LEU A 228 6.76 14.25 33.09
N SER A 229 6.37 14.53 34.34
CA SER A 229 7.32 14.82 35.43
C SER A 229 8.16 13.60 35.85
N LYS A 230 7.66 12.39 35.60
CA LYS A 230 8.34 11.14 35.97
C LYS A 230 9.20 10.60 34.82
N PRO A 231 10.33 9.94 35.11
CA PRO A 231 11.14 9.26 34.10
C PRO A 231 10.35 8.17 33.38
N GLN A 232 10.44 8.14 32.05
CA GLN A 232 9.63 7.25 31.20
C GLN A 232 10.46 6.14 30.55
N ALA A 233 11.78 6.08 30.76
CA ALA A 233 12.67 5.13 30.08
C ALA A 233 12.25 3.66 30.24
N ARG A 234 11.60 3.28 31.35
CA ARG A 234 11.10 1.92 31.60
C ARG A 234 9.95 1.50 30.68
N LEU A 235 9.28 2.45 30.04
CA LEU A 235 8.21 2.18 29.07
C LEU A 235 8.74 1.83 27.68
N PHE A 236 10.05 1.93 27.45
CA PHE A 236 10.64 1.84 26.12
C PHE A 236 10.25 0.56 25.37
N ASP A 237 10.41 -0.62 25.98
CA ASP A 237 10.16 -1.88 25.31
C ASP A 237 8.69 -2.04 24.92
N VAL A 238 7.79 -1.82 25.88
CA VAL A 238 6.34 -1.96 25.72
C VAL A 238 5.79 -0.95 24.70
N ILE A 239 6.26 0.31 24.74
CA ILE A 239 5.84 1.35 23.79
C ILE A 239 6.36 1.05 22.39
N THR A 240 7.64 0.66 22.28
CA THR A 240 8.24 0.34 20.99
C THR A 240 7.54 -0.87 20.36
N GLU A 241 7.21 -1.90 21.14
CA GLU A 241 6.46 -3.05 20.65
C GLU A 241 5.08 -2.67 20.12
N ALA A 242 4.34 -1.83 20.85
CA ALA A 242 3.03 -1.35 20.44
C ALA A 242 3.10 -0.49 19.16
N VAL A 243 4.06 0.45 19.09
CA VAL A 243 4.27 1.29 17.90
C VAL A 243 4.66 0.44 16.70
N ARG A 244 5.59 -0.50 16.84
CA ARG A 244 5.97 -1.43 15.76
C ARG A 244 4.76 -2.20 15.24
N TRP A 245 3.98 -2.80 16.13
CA TRP A 245 2.81 -3.56 15.73
C TRP A 245 1.82 -2.74 14.90
N VAL A 246 1.57 -1.48 15.29
CA VAL A 246 0.67 -0.57 14.57
C VAL A 246 1.27 -0.10 13.24
N TYR A 247 2.51 0.41 13.24
CA TYR A 247 3.06 1.18 12.13
C TYR A 247 3.91 0.38 11.13
N ASP A 248 4.31 -0.86 11.43
CA ASP A 248 5.14 -1.68 10.52
C ASP A 248 4.45 -1.96 9.18
N GLN A 249 3.13 -2.15 9.17
CA GLN A 249 2.37 -2.49 7.97
C GLN A 249 1.36 -1.40 7.62
N ARG A 250 1.73 -0.54 6.66
CA ARG A 250 0.93 0.59 6.17
C ARG A 250 -0.53 0.27 5.84
N ARG A 251 -0.76 -0.91 5.24
CA ARG A 251 -2.10 -1.33 4.80
C ARG A 251 -3.08 -1.46 5.98
N ASP A 252 -2.58 -1.91 7.11
CA ASP A 252 -3.42 -2.30 8.26
C ASP A 252 -3.27 -1.35 9.45
N THR A 253 -2.47 -0.28 9.30
CA THR A 253 -2.13 0.65 10.39
C THR A 253 -3.38 1.25 11.04
N GLU A 254 -4.37 1.65 10.24
CA GLU A 254 -5.60 2.28 10.75
C GLU A 254 -6.44 1.29 11.57
N THR A 255 -6.65 0.08 11.05
CA THR A 255 -7.37 -0.98 11.77
C THR A 255 -6.66 -1.38 13.06
N LYS A 256 -5.34 -1.61 13.02
CA LYS A 256 -4.54 -1.94 14.22
C LYS A 256 -4.56 -0.83 15.26
N PHE A 257 -4.44 0.43 14.82
CA PHE A 257 -4.52 1.60 15.68
C PHE A 257 -5.88 1.70 16.39
N HIS A 258 -6.98 1.49 15.67
CA HIS A 258 -8.32 1.49 16.24
C HIS A 258 -8.54 0.34 17.23
N LEU A 259 -8.11 -0.87 16.90
CA LEU A 259 -8.19 -2.02 17.81
C LEU A 259 -7.38 -1.79 19.09
N LEU A 260 -6.15 -1.27 18.97
CA LEU A 260 -5.33 -0.92 20.13
C LEU A 260 -6.01 0.11 21.02
N ASN A 261 -6.50 1.21 20.44
CA ASN A 261 -7.18 2.28 21.18
C ASN A 261 -8.45 1.77 21.87
N ASN A 262 -9.18 0.85 21.23
CA ASN A 262 -10.36 0.27 21.83
C ASN A 262 -10.03 -0.51 23.12
N HIS A 263 -9.03 -1.39 23.05
CA HIS A 263 -8.60 -2.15 24.22
C HIS A 263 -7.90 -1.29 25.28
N LEU A 264 -7.10 -0.29 24.87
CA LEU A 264 -6.50 0.67 25.79
C LEU A 264 -7.59 1.45 26.55
N ALA A 265 -8.61 1.95 25.84
CA ALA A 265 -9.72 2.63 26.48
C ALA A 265 -10.47 1.68 27.42
N LEU A 266 -10.70 0.42 27.03
CA LEU A 266 -11.40 -0.58 27.84
C LEU A 266 -10.67 -0.89 29.15
N TYR A 267 -9.35 -1.10 29.11
CA TYR A 267 -8.56 -1.50 30.27
C TYR A 267 -8.02 -0.34 31.10
N TRP A 268 -8.13 0.91 30.62
CA TRP A 268 -7.54 2.06 31.30
C TRP A 268 -7.99 2.19 32.77
N PRO A 269 -7.06 2.36 33.74
CA PRO A 269 -7.43 2.48 35.13
C PRO A 269 -7.98 3.88 35.43
N GLU A 270 -9.00 3.96 36.27
CA GLU A 270 -9.57 5.25 36.70
C GLU A 270 -8.53 6.10 37.45
N ASN A 271 -8.60 7.42 37.30
CA ASN A 271 -7.72 8.41 37.94
C ASN A 271 -6.21 8.25 37.70
N THR A 272 -5.82 7.50 36.66
CA THR A 272 -4.41 7.42 36.24
C THR A 272 -4.07 8.45 35.17
N LYS A 273 -2.88 9.03 35.29
CA LYS A 273 -2.35 10.01 34.35
C LYS A 273 -1.55 9.35 33.23
N TRP A 274 -1.49 10.02 32.10
CA TRP A 274 -0.63 9.66 30.97
C TRP A 274 0.81 10.11 31.22
N PRO A 275 1.86 9.33 30.85
CA PRO A 275 1.82 7.99 30.27
C PRO A 275 1.86 6.86 31.30
N MET A 276 1.89 7.16 32.61
CA MET A 276 2.10 6.16 33.66
C MET A 276 1.06 5.04 33.68
N GLY A 277 -0.18 5.30 33.25
CA GLY A 277 -1.19 4.25 33.10
C GLY A 277 -0.76 3.11 32.16
N LEU A 278 0.11 3.38 31.16
CA LEU A 278 0.52 2.41 30.16
C LEU A 278 1.29 1.21 30.73
N THR A 279 2.05 1.39 31.81
CA THR A 279 2.85 0.30 32.41
C THR A 279 1.99 -0.87 32.87
N GLY A 280 0.72 -0.62 33.22
CA GLY A 280 -0.18 -1.65 33.76
C GLY A 280 -1.16 -2.23 32.73
N VAL A 281 -1.33 -1.59 31.57
CA VAL A 281 -2.42 -1.94 30.64
C VAL A 281 -1.99 -2.18 29.21
N LEU A 282 -0.85 -1.66 28.77
CA LEU A 282 -0.49 -1.68 27.35
C LEU A 282 -0.22 -3.11 26.86
N ASP A 283 0.47 -3.96 27.64
CA ASP A 283 0.73 -5.36 27.26
C ASP A 283 -0.57 -6.15 27.06
N GLN A 284 -1.50 -6.04 28.01
CA GLN A 284 -2.80 -6.71 27.92
C GLN A 284 -3.62 -6.17 26.75
N ALA A 285 -3.65 -4.84 26.57
CA ALA A 285 -4.37 -4.22 25.47
C ALA A 285 -3.80 -4.63 24.11
N LEU A 286 -2.47 -4.71 23.98
CA LEU A 286 -1.78 -5.12 22.77
C LEU A 286 -2.04 -6.60 22.44
N ALA A 287 -2.01 -7.48 23.43
CA ALA A 287 -2.36 -8.89 23.26
C ALA A 287 -3.80 -9.06 22.75
N SER A 288 -4.78 -8.41 23.39
CA SER A 288 -6.18 -8.47 22.95
C SER A 288 -6.40 -7.84 21.57
N ALA A 289 -5.71 -6.74 21.26
CA ALA A 289 -5.79 -6.11 19.94
C ALA A 289 -5.20 -7.00 18.83
N ARG A 290 -4.11 -7.74 19.11
CA ARG A 290 -3.55 -8.75 18.21
C ARG A 290 -4.52 -9.89 17.93
N GLU A 291 -5.18 -10.40 18.96
CA GLU A 291 -6.21 -11.44 18.82
C GLU A 291 -7.42 -10.93 18.02
N ALA A 292 -7.92 -9.73 18.31
CA ALA A 292 -9.01 -9.12 17.57
C ALA A 292 -8.65 -8.88 16.09
N PHE A 293 -7.41 -8.47 15.80
CA PHE A 293 -6.92 -8.32 14.44
C PHE A 293 -6.81 -9.66 13.70
N ALA A 294 -6.34 -10.70 14.38
CA ALA A 294 -6.32 -12.05 13.82
C ALA A 294 -7.73 -12.56 13.47
N PHE A 295 -8.71 -12.28 14.34
CA PHE A 295 -10.12 -12.59 14.06
C PHE A 295 -10.67 -11.80 12.87
N HIS A 296 -10.38 -10.49 12.79
CA HIS A 296 -10.76 -9.66 11.64
C HIS A 296 -10.21 -10.21 10.32
N LEU A 297 -8.93 -10.62 10.29
CA LEU A 297 -8.32 -11.22 9.09
C LEU A 297 -8.97 -12.55 8.70
N GLN A 298 -9.41 -13.35 9.68
CA GLN A 298 -10.15 -14.60 9.42
C GLN A 298 -11.55 -14.33 8.87
N ASP A 299 -12.27 -13.35 9.40
CA ASP A 299 -13.62 -13.02 8.94
C ASP A 299 -13.61 -12.44 7.52
N ASP A 300 -12.65 -11.55 7.22
CA ASP A 300 -12.40 -11.04 5.87
C ASP A 300 -12.11 -12.19 4.88
N SER A 301 -11.29 -13.16 5.29
CA SER A 301 -10.98 -14.35 4.48
C SER A 301 -12.22 -15.23 4.25
N LYS A 302 -13.07 -15.38 5.28
CA LYS A 302 -14.31 -16.15 5.19
C LYS A 302 -15.32 -15.48 4.25
N GLU A 303 -15.45 -14.15 4.32
CA GLU A 303 -16.29 -13.38 3.41
C GLU A 303 -15.77 -13.47 1.97
N ALA A 304 -14.46 -13.36 1.76
CA ALA A 304 -13.84 -13.55 0.45
C ALA A 304 -14.13 -14.95 -0.12
N LEU A 305 -13.94 -16.02 0.67
CA LEU A 305 -14.27 -17.39 0.26
C LEU A 305 -15.75 -17.59 -0.03
N LYS A 306 -16.64 -17.00 0.77
CA LYS A 306 -18.09 -17.03 0.52
C LYS A 306 -18.43 -16.33 -0.80
N SER A 307 -17.84 -15.16 -1.05
CA SER A 307 -18.05 -14.40 -2.30
C SER A 307 -17.57 -15.17 -3.54
N LEU A 308 -16.46 -15.92 -3.42
CA LEU A 308 -15.97 -16.82 -4.45
C LEU A 308 -16.90 -18.02 -4.66
N GLY A 309 -17.45 -18.58 -3.58
CA GLY A 309 -18.47 -19.63 -3.63
C GLY A 309 -19.74 -19.17 -4.35
N ASP A 310 -20.24 -17.99 -4.00
CA ASP A 310 -21.41 -17.37 -4.65
C ASP A 310 -21.14 -17.06 -6.12
N LEU A 311 -19.94 -16.58 -6.47
CA LEU A 311 -19.52 -16.38 -7.86
C LEU A 311 -19.53 -17.70 -8.64
N ARG A 312 -18.97 -18.78 -8.09
CA ARG A 312 -18.97 -20.09 -8.75
C ARG A 312 -20.38 -20.62 -8.98
N LYS A 313 -21.27 -20.46 -8.00
CA LYS A 313 -22.68 -20.83 -8.15
C LYS A 313 -23.37 -19.99 -9.22
N ALA A 314 -23.18 -18.68 -9.21
CA ALA A 314 -23.73 -17.78 -10.23
C ALA A 314 -23.22 -18.13 -11.65
N LEU A 315 -21.93 -18.49 -11.78
CA LEU A 315 -21.34 -18.98 -13.03
C LEU A 315 -22.00 -20.28 -13.51
N GLN A 316 -22.20 -21.24 -12.60
CA GLN A 316 -22.87 -22.51 -12.92
C GLN A 316 -24.32 -22.29 -13.36
N ASP A 317 -25.06 -21.42 -12.66
CA ASP A 317 -26.43 -21.06 -13.01
C ASP A 317 -26.51 -20.37 -14.38
N GLU A 318 -25.55 -19.50 -14.72
CA GLU A 318 -25.47 -18.84 -16.05
C GLU A 318 -25.19 -19.86 -17.16
N VAL A 319 -24.26 -20.80 -16.94
CA VAL A 319 -23.96 -21.87 -17.90
C VAL A 319 -25.17 -22.79 -18.10
N ALA A 320 -25.79 -23.25 -17.02
CA ALA A 320 -26.97 -24.10 -17.08
C ALA A 320 -28.13 -23.40 -17.81
N ARG A 321 -28.35 -22.10 -17.52
CA ARG A 321 -29.38 -21.30 -18.19
C ARG A 321 -29.10 -21.11 -19.68
N SER A 322 -27.84 -20.90 -20.07
CA SER A 322 -27.47 -20.82 -21.50
C SER A 322 -27.72 -22.14 -22.24
N GLN A 323 -27.50 -23.28 -21.57
CA GLN A 323 -27.83 -24.60 -22.12
C GLN A 323 -29.33 -24.79 -22.25
N THR A 324 -30.12 -24.42 -21.24
CA THR A 324 -31.59 -24.47 -21.29
C THR A 324 -32.14 -23.60 -22.42
N ALA A 325 -31.68 -22.35 -22.53
CA ALA A 325 -32.10 -21.46 -23.62
C ALA A 325 -31.78 -22.02 -25.02
N THR A 326 -30.67 -22.74 -25.15
CA THR A 326 -30.31 -23.44 -26.41
C THR A 326 -31.26 -24.60 -26.69
N ARG A 327 -31.62 -25.40 -25.67
CA ARG A 327 -32.59 -26.49 -25.80
C ARG A 327 -33.99 -25.98 -26.13
N ASP A 328 -34.42 -24.90 -25.49
CA ASP A 328 -35.71 -24.27 -25.72
C ASP A 328 -35.81 -23.72 -27.15
N LEU A 329 -34.73 -23.10 -27.66
CA LEU A 329 -34.64 -22.67 -29.06
C LEU A 329 -34.81 -23.84 -30.03
N LEU A 330 -34.09 -24.95 -29.81
CA LEU A 330 -34.19 -26.14 -30.66
C LEU A 330 -35.60 -26.76 -30.58
N SER A 331 -36.20 -26.82 -29.40
CA SER A 331 -37.56 -27.33 -29.21
C SER A 331 -38.61 -26.44 -29.88
N ALA A 332 -38.46 -25.12 -29.79
CA ALA A 332 -39.32 -24.16 -30.46
C ALA A 332 -39.23 -24.31 -31.97
N LEU A 333 -38.01 -24.47 -32.51
CA LEU A 333 -37.80 -24.70 -33.95
C LEU A 333 -38.52 -25.96 -34.45
N TRP A 334 -38.52 -27.07 -33.70
CA TRP A 334 -39.24 -28.28 -34.10
C TRP A 334 -40.76 -28.08 -34.14
N ARG A 335 -41.32 -27.42 -33.12
CA ARG A 335 -42.74 -27.09 -33.06
C ARG A 335 -43.14 -26.18 -34.23
N ASP A 336 -42.33 -25.16 -34.47
CA ASP A 336 -42.56 -24.14 -35.48
C ASP A 336 -42.40 -24.71 -36.90
N ALA A 337 -41.46 -25.65 -37.11
CA ALA A 337 -41.34 -26.43 -38.34
C ALA A 337 -42.57 -27.32 -38.61
N ALA A 338 -43.16 -27.93 -37.57
CA ALA A 338 -44.38 -28.70 -37.72
C ALA A 338 -45.59 -27.84 -38.14
N ILE A 339 -45.70 -26.62 -37.60
CA ILE A 339 -46.74 -25.63 -38.00
C ILE A 339 -46.56 -25.25 -39.48
N ALA A 340 -45.33 -24.97 -39.91
CA ALA A 340 -45.04 -24.69 -41.31
C ALA A 340 -45.39 -25.89 -42.21
N GLY A 341 -44.99 -27.10 -41.81
CA GLY A 341 -45.32 -28.34 -42.52
C GLY A 341 -46.83 -28.58 -42.66
N ALA A 342 -47.61 -28.30 -41.61
CA ALA A 342 -49.08 -28.38 -41.66
C ALA A 342 -49.69 -27.37 -42.64
N ALA A 343 -49.16 -26.15 -42.70
CA ALA A 343 -49.59 -25.15 -43.69
C ALA A 343 -49.28 -25.58 -45.14
N PHE A 344 -48.13 -26.24 -45.37
CA PHE A 344 -47.80 -26.84 -46.66
C PHE A 344 -48.67 -28.05 -47.01
N ALA A 345 -48.99 -28.91 -46.04
CA ALA A 345 -49.90 -30.03 -46.25
C ALA A 345 -51.30 -29.52 -46.63
N LEU A 346 -51.81 -28.48 -45.96
CA LEU A 346 -53.08 -27.84 -46.29
C LEU A 346 -53.08 -27.26 -47.72
N ARG A 347 -51.99 -26.60 -48.13
CA ARG A 347 -51.78 -26.15 -49.52
C ARG A 347 -51.91 -27.28 -50.54
N SER A 348 -51.42 -28.48 -50.22
CA SER A 348 -51.49 -29.65 -51.11
C SER A 348 -52.88 -30.31 -51.14
N ALA A 349 -53.65 -30.18 -50.06
CA ALA A 349 -54.95 -30.82 -49.90
C ALA A 349 -56.14 -29.96 -50.38
N THR A 350 -55.99 -28.63 -50.50
CA THR A 350 -57.07 -27.73 -50.93
C THR A 350 -56.65 -26.73 -52.01
N THR A 351 -57.52 -26.51 -52.99
CA THR A 351 -57.36 -25.52 -54.08
C THR A 351 -57.94 -24.16 -53.74
N ASN A 352 -58.61 -24.00 -52.58
CA ASN A 352 -59.20 -22.74 -52.15
C ASN A 352 -58.13 -21.71 -51.79
N SER A 353 -57.85 -20.82 -52.75
CA SER A 353 -56.75 -19.84 -52.65
C SER A 353 -56.85 -18.92 -51.43
N SER A 354 -58.06 -18.54 -51.01
CA SER A 354 -58.26 -17.62 -49.88
C SER A 354 -57.92 -18.25 -48.53
N VAL A 355 -58.32 -19.52 -48.32
CA VAL A 355 -58.05 -20.25 -47.07
C VAL A 355 -56.56 -20.54 -46.93
N VAL A 356 -55.91 -20.95 -48.02
CA VAL A 356 -54.47 -21.18 -48.07
C VAL A 356 -53.70 -19.90 -47.76
N LYS A 357 -54.06 -18.76 -48.38
CA LYS A 357 -53.39 -17.47 -48.15
C LYS A 357 -53.50 -17.00 -46.70
N ILE A 358 -54.68 -17.10 -46.10
CA ILE A 358 -54.90 -16.72 -44.69
C ILE A 358 -54.08 -17.64 -43.78
N ALA A 359 -54.15 -18.96 -43.98
CA ALA A 359 -53.42 -19.92 -43.16
C ALA A 359 -51.89 -19.75 -43.24
N SER A 360 -51.33 -19.53 -44.43
CA SER A 360 -49.89 -19.32 -44.61
C SER A 360 -49.41 -17.97 -44.07
N LEU A 361 -50.22 -16.90 -44.20
CA LEU A 361 -49.89 -15.60 -43.63
C LEU A 361 -49.94 -15.63 -42.09
N SER A 362 -50.96 -16.28 -41.51
CA SER A 362 -51.05 -16.48 -40.06
C SER A 362 -49.89 -17.34 -39.53
N ALA A 363 -49.50 -18.41 -40.25
CA ALA A 363 -48.33 -19.21 -39.89
C ALA A 363 -47.04 -18.39 -39.95
N ALA A 364 -46.82 -17.61 -41.01
CA ALA A 364 -45.63 -16.75 -41.15
C ALA A 364 -45.56 -15.68 -40.04
N ALA A 365 -46.68 -15.04 -39.70
CA ALA A 365 -46.76 -14.06 -38.63
C ALA A 365 -46.47 -14.68 -37.25
N LEU A 366 -46.97 -15.89 -36.98
CA LEU A 366 -46.69 -16.63 -35.75
C LEU A 366 -45.21 -17.03 -35.64
N LEU A 367 -44.60 -17.52 -36.73
CA LEU A 367 -43.17 -17.85 -36.77
C LEU A 367 -42.29 -16.61 -36.52
N PHE A 368 -42.65 -15.48 -37.12
CA PHE A 368 -41.93 -14.22 -36.91
C PHE A 368 -42.05 -13.71 -35.47
N ALA A 369 -43.27 -13.73 -34.90
CA ALA A 369 -43.50 -13.33 -33.52
C ALA A 369 -42.76 -14.24 -32.53
N SER A 370 -42.83 -15.57 -32.75
CA SER A 370 -42.11 -16.59 -31.98
C SER A 370 -40.60 -16.32 -31.95
N LEU A 371 -39.99 -16.13 -33.14
CA LEU A 371 -38.58 -15.81 -33.27
C LEU A 371 -38.21 -14.51 -32.57
N LEU A 372 -39.01 -13.45 -32.78
CA LEU A 372 -38.77 -12.12 -32.21
C LEU A 372 -38.79 -12.18 -30.68
N THR A 373 -39.79 -12.83 -30.08
CA THR A 373 -39.91 -12.96 -28.63
C THR A 373 -38.72 -13.72 -28.04
N THR A 374 -38.28 -14.82 -28.65
CA THR A 374 -37.15 -15.60 -28.13
C THR A 374 -35.82 -14.84 -28.23
N VAL A 375 -35.57 -14.16 -29.35
CA VAL A 375 -34.33 -13.39 -29.54
C VAL A 375 -34.27 -12.16 -28.62
N LEU A 376 -35.37 -11.39 -28.51
CA LEU A 376 -35.39 -10.21 -27.64
C LEU A 376 -35.26 -10.56 -26.17
N SER A 377 -35.95 -11.62 -25.73
CA SER A 377 -35.86 -12.09 -24.34
C SER A 377 -34.41 -12.44 -24.00
N ASN A 378 -33.77 -13.29 -24.82
CA ASN A 378 -32.39 -13.71 -24.60
C ASN A 378 -31.38 -12.56 -24.70
N TRP A 379 -31.62 -11.57 -25.56
CA TRP A 379 -30.78 -10.37 -25.65
C TRP A 379 -30.88 -9.51 -24.39
N ARG A 380 -32.11 -9.25 -23.89
CA ARG A 380 -32.33 -8.48 -22.67
C ARG A 380 -31.66 -9.15 -21.47
N PHE A 381 -31.71 -10.48 -21.38
CA PHE A 381 -31.02 -11.22 -20.32
C PHE A 381 -29.48 -11.12 -20.41
N ASP A 382 -28.86 -11.14 -21.60
CA ASP A 382 -27.39 -10.94 -21.74
C ASP A 382 -26.97 -9.53 -21.27
N VAL A 383 -27.82 -8.52 -21.50
CA VAL A 383 -27.58 -7.16 -20.99
C VAL A 383 -27.63 -7.13 -19.47
N LEU A 384 -28.65 -7.71 -18.85
CA LEU A 384 -28.75 -7.78 -17.38
C LEU A 384 -27.58 -8.58 -16.77
N ALA A 385 -27.17 -9.70 -17.39
CA ALA A 385 -26.05 -10.51 -16.93
C ALA A 385 -24.72 -9.74 -16.98
N LYS A 386 -24.53 -8.84 -17.96
CA LYS A 386 -23.35 -7.95 -18.00
C LYS A 386 -23.31 -6.99 -16.82
N GLN A 387 -24.45 -6.41 -16.42
CA GLN A 387 -24.54 -5.48 -15.29
C GLN A 387 -24.28 -6.18 -13.95
N VAL A 388 -24.82 -7.38 -13.76
CA VAL A 388 -24.54 -8.18 -12.56
C VAL A 388 -23.04 -8.52 -12.49
N ARG A 389 -22.41 -8.88 -13.62
CA ARG A 389 -20.97 -9.15 -13.67
C ARG A 389 -20.10 -7.95 -13.31
N SER A 390 -20.46 -6.73 -13.72
CA SER A 390 -19.70 -5.54 -13.30
C SER A 390 -19.79 -5.30 -11.80
N GLN A 391 -20.94 -5.58 -11.17
CA GLN A 391 -21.09 -5.47 -9.71
C GLN A 391 -20.25 -6.52 -8.97
N TRP A 392 -20.19 -7.75 -9.48
CA TRP A 392 -19.32 -8.79 -8.92
C TRP A 392 -17.84 -8.47 -9.09
N ARG A 393 -17.42 -7.91 -10.24
CA ARG A 393 -16.03 -7.49 -10.45
C ARG A 393 -15.58 -6.46 -9.42
N GLN A 394 -16.43 -5.49 -9.09
CA GLN A 394 -16.13 -4.46 -8.08
C GLN A 394 -15.91 -5.06 -6.70
N ARG A 395 -16.74 -6.03 -6.29
CA ARG A 395 -16.60 -6.69 -4.97
C ARG A 395 -15.36 -7.57 -4.87
N LEU A 396 -14.97 -8.24 -5.95
CA LEU A 396 -13.83 -9.16 -5.95
C LEU A 396 -12.50 -8.53 -6.40
N TYR A 397 -12.47 -7.25 -6.77
CA TYR A 397 -11.25 -6.58 -7.26
C TYR A 397 -10.13 -6.60 -6.22
N ALA A 398 -10.46 -6.50 -4.93
CA ALA A 398 -9.49 -6.56 -3.84
C ALA A 398 -8.83 -7.95 -3.66
N PHE A 399 -9.40 -8.99 -4.25
CA PHE A 399 -9.01 -10.39 -3.99
C PHE A 399 -8.56 -11.16 -5.24
N MET A 400 -8.77 -10.61 -6.45
CA MET A 400 -8.47 -11.33 -7.70
C MET A 400 -7.89 -10.39 -8.77
N SER A 401 -6.68 -10.73 -9.24
CA SER A 401 -5.99 -10.07 -10.35
C SER A 401 -6.79 -10.15 -11.65
N ASP A 402 -6.52 -9.23 -12.59
CA ASP A 402 -7.20 -9.19 -13.90
C ASP A 402 -7.00 -10.49 -14.71
N ASP A 403 -5.80 -11.08 -14.63
CA ASP A 403 -5.47 -12.32 -15.35
C ASP A 403 -6.31 -13.52 -14.84
N GLN A 404 -6.41 -13.65 -13.51
CA GLN A 404 -7.23 -14.69 -12.87
C GLN A 404 -8.73 -14.49 -13.15
N TRP A 405 -9.20 -13.25 -13.20
CA TRP A 405 -10.58 -12.94 -13.58
C TRP A 405 -10.87 -13.32 -15.04
N GLY A 406 -9.92 -13.08 -15.93
CA GLY A 406 -9.98 -13.49 -17.33
C GLY A 406 -10.16 -15.00 -17.47
N GLU A 407 -9.39 -15.77 -16.73
CA GLU A 407 -9.39 -17.24 -16.78
C GLU A 407 -10.63 -17.87 -16.15
N LEU A 408 -11.01 -17.42 -14.95
CA LEU A 408 -12.07 -18.06 -14.15
C LEU A 408 -13.48 -17.63 -14.54
N VAL A 409 -13.65 -16.40 -15.04
CA VAL A 409 -14.98 -15.82 -15.31
C VAL A 409 -15.16 -15.54 -16.79
N THR A 410 -14.21 -14.85 -17.42
CA THR A 410 -14.44 -14.30 -18.76
C THR A 410 -14.41 -15.38 -19.84
N ARG A 411 -13.42 -16.29 -19.79
CA ARG A 411 -13.24 -17.38 -20.78
C ARG A 411 -14.35 -18.46 -20.74
N PRO A 412 -14.81 -18.97 -19.58
CA PRO A 412 -15.85 -19.99 -19.55
C PRO A 412 -17.20 -19.45 -20.07
N ILE A 413 -17.57 -18.24 -19.66
CA ILE A 413 -18.82 -17.62 -20.09
C ILE A 413 -18.75 -17.23 -21.58
N SER A 414 -17.61 -16.73 -22.06
CA SER A 414 -17.48 -16.38 -23.48
C SER A 414 -17.60 -17.63 -24.38
N ARG A 415 -17.04 -18.76 -23.96
CA ARG A 415 -17.23 -20.07 -24.62
C ARG A 415 -18.70 -20.51 -24.61
N ALA A 416 -19.39 -20.42 -23.47
CA ALA A 416 -20.82 -20.76 -23.39
C ALA A 416 -21.69 -19.87 -24.30
N ARG A 417 -21.45 -18.54 -24.29
CA ARG A 417 -22.15 -17.60 -25.16
C ARG A 417 -21.81 -17.78 -26.63
N TRP A 418 -20.59 -18.23 -26.94
CA TRP A 418 -20.21 -18.54 -28.33
C TRP A 418 -21.03 -19.70 -28.88
N VAL A 419 -21.24 -20.77 -28.10
CA VAL A 419 -22.11 -21.90 -28.50
C VAL A 419 -23.54 -21.43 -28.76
N TYR A 420 -24.10 -20.61 -27.87
CA TYR A 420 -25.44 -20.03 -28.06
C TYR A 420 -25.51 -19.17 -29.33
N ARG A 421 -24.56 -18.25 -29.55
CA ARG A 421 -24.52 -17.40 -30.76
C ARG A 421 -24.32 -18.22 -32.04
N ALA A 422 -23.46 -19.24 -32.00
CA ALA A 422 -23.27 -20.16 -33.10
C ALA A 422 -24.56 -20.93 -33.42
N SER A 423 -25.38 -21.26 -32.42
CA SER A 423 -26.67 -21.93 -32.62
C SER A 423 -27.78 -21.02 -33.16
N ILE A 424 -27.73 -19.71 -32.89
CA ILE A 424 -28.70 -18.74 -33.46
C ILE A 424 -28.59 -18.68 -34.98
N VAL A 425 -27.39 -18.72 -35.55
CA VAL A 425 -27.18 -18.58 -37.00
C VAL A 425 -27.94 -19.63 -37.83
N PRO A 426 -27.80 -20.95 -37.59
CA PRO A 426 -28.56 -21.97 -38.32
C PRO A 426 -30.05 -21.90 -38.01
N VAL A 427 -30.46 -21.59 -36.77
CA VAL A 427 -31.87 -21.44 -36.40
C VAL A 427 -32.51 -20.29 -37.20
N MET A 428 -31.88 -19.11 -37.21
CA MET A 428 -32.33 -17.96 -38.00
C MET A 428 -32.42 -18.30 -39.49
N ALA A 429 -31.43 -19.01 -40.04
CA ALA A 429 -31.45 -19.44 -41.43
C ALA A 429 -32.66 -20.32 -41.75
N VAL A 430 -32.98 -21.30 -40.88
CA VAL A 430 -34.17 -22.14 -41.03
C VAL A 430 -35.46 -21.32 -40.96
N TYR A 431 -35.59 -20.38 -40.02
CA TYR A 431 -36.77 -19.50 -39.94
C TYR A 431 -36.92 -18.62 -41.18
N VAL A 432 -35.82 -18.05 -41.71
CA VAL A 432 -35.85 -17.25 -42.95
C VAL A 432 -36.31 -18.10 -44.13
N VAL A 433 -35.84 -19.35 -44.24
CA VAL A 433 -36.29 -20.28 -45.29
C VAL A 433 -37.77 -20.63 -45.13
N LEU A 434 -38.22 -20.98 -43.92
CA LEU A 434 -39.62 -21.35 -43.66
C LEU A 434 -40.58 -20.18 -43.91
N ILE A 435 -40.26 -18.99 -43.40
CA ILE A 435 -41.07 -17.78 -43.62
C ILE A 435 -41.04 -17.40 -45.10
N GLY A 436 -39.87 -17.44 -45.75
CA GLY A 436 -39.73 -17.16 -47.17
C GLY A 436 -40.54 -18.12 -48.05
N ALA A 437 -40.55 -19.41 -47.72
CA ALA A 437 -41.33 -20.42 -48.42
C ALA A 437 -42.85 -20.23 -48.21
N LEU A 438 -43.29 -19.84 -47.02
CA LEU A 438 -44.69 -19.49 -46.76
C LEU A 438 -45.11 -18.20 -47.48
N LEU A 439 -44.25 -17.19 -47.52
CA LEU A 439 -44.50 -15.95 -48.27
C LEU A 439 -44.50 -16.17 -49.77
N TRP A 440 -43.63 -17.05 -50.28
CA TRP A 440 -43.62 -17.49 -51.68
C TRP A 440 -44.97 -18.08 -52.11
N VAL A 441 -45.59 -18.88 -51.23
CA VAL A 441 -46.91 -19.46 -51.48
C VAL A 441 -47.99 -18.39 -51.64
N VAL A 442 -47.83 -17.23 -50.99
CA VAL A 442 -48.80 -16.11 -51.03
C VAL A 442 -48.49 -15.13 -52.16
N TYR A 443 -47.22 -14.76 -52.35
CA TYR A 443 -46.72 -13.69 -53.22
C TYR A 443 -45.49 -14.14 -54.04
N PRO A 444 -45.65 -15.05 -55.02
CA PRO A 444 -44.50 -15.62 -55.75
C PRO A 444 -43.71 -14.58 -56.58
N ALA A 445 -44.40 -13.62 -57.20
CA ALA A 445 -43.77 -12.61 -58.06
C ALA A 445 -42.92 -11.59 -57.27
N GLU A 446 -43.40 -11.17 -56.09
CA GLU A 446 -42.69 -10.21 -55.23
C GLU A 446 -41.53 -10.86 -54.47
N VAL A 447 -41.64 -12.15 -54.12
CA VAL A 447 -40.52 -12.86 -53.50
C VAL A 447 -39.40 -13.14 -54.51
N MET A 448 -39.71 -13.49 -55.77
CA MET A 448 -38.68 -13.67 -56.81
C MET A 448 -37.84 -12.41 -57.04
N SER A 449 -38.48 -11.23 -57.10
CA SER A 449 -37.77 -9.98 -57.36
C SER A 449 -36.74 -9.62 -56.27
N VAL A 450 -36.96 -10.12 -55.04
CA VAL A 450 -36.03 -9.95 -53.90
C VAL A 450 -34.99 -11.08 -53.85
N VAL A 451 -35.37 -12.31 -54.19
CA VAL A 451 -34.49 -13.49 -54.10
C VAL A 451 -33.49 -13.59 -55.26
N ASP A 452 -33.88 -13.21 -56.48
CA ASP A 452 -33.04 -13.23 -57.68
C ASP A 452 -31.71 -12.46 -57.55
N PRO A 453 -31.68 -11.21 -57.05
CA PRO A 453 -30.41 -10.49 -56.84
C PRO A 453 -29.52 -11.12 -55.77
N ILE A 454 -30.09 -11.88 -54.82
CA ILE A 454 -29.33 -12.57 -53.76
C ILE A 454 -28.72 -13.87 -54.30
N LEU A 455 -29.50 -14.68 -55.03
CA LEU A 455 -29.03 -15.92 -55.66
C LEU A 455 -27.97 -15.68 -56.73
N THR A 456 -28.10 -14.60 -57.51
CA THR A 456 -27.08 -14.19 -58.49
C THR A 456 -25.77 -13.78 -57.83
N ARG A 457 -25.81 -13.09 -56.68
CA ARG A 457 -24.61 -12.75 -55.90
C ARG A 457 -23.97 -13.99 -55.26
N LEU A 458 -24.76 -14.91 -54.72
CA LEU A 458 -24.26 -16.14 -54.11
C LEU A 458 -23.66 -17.11 -55.14
N SER A 459 -24.31 -17.27 -56.29
CA SER A 459 -23.76 -18.07 -57.39
C SER A 459 -22.50 -17.45 -58.00
N GLY A 460 -22.41 -16.11 -58.06
CA GLY A 460 -21.19 -15.40 -58.42
C GLY A 460 -20.04 -15.64 -57.42
N ALA A 461 -20.32 -15.60 -56.11
CA ALA A 461 -19.35 -15.90 -55.06
C ALA A 461 -18.91 -17.38 -55.08
N TRP A 462 -19.83 -18.31 -55.32
CA TRP A 462 -19.52 -19.74 -55.44
C TRP A 462 -18.66 -20.05 -56.67
N ARG A 463 -18.93 -19.42 -57.81
CA ARG A 463 -18.09 -19.52 -59.02
C ARG A 463 -16.70 -18.92 -58.82
N SER A 464 -16.58 -17.84 -58.04
CA SER A 464 -15.29 -17.26 -57.64
C SER A 464 -14.45 -18.25 -56.82
N ILE A 465 -15.07 -18.98 -55.88
CA ILE A 465 -14.42 -20.02 -55.08
C ILE A 465 -14.04 -21.24 -55.93
N GLY A 466 -14.91 -21.68 -56.85
CA GLY A 466 -14.60 -22.75 -57.81
C GLY A 466 -13.43 -22.41 -58.73
N ASN A 467 -13.39 -21.19 -59.26
CA ASN A 467 -12.28 -20.71 -60.09
C ASN A 467 -10.96 -20.57 -59.33
N LEU A 468 -11.02 -20.41 -58.00
CA LEU A 468 -9.84 -20.45 -57.11
C LEU A 468 -9.33 -21.88 -56.92
N TRP A 469 -10.21 -22.87 -56.88
CA TRP A 469 -9.88 -24.30 -56.77
C TRP A 469 -9.29 -24.87 -58.08
N ASP A 470 -9.75 -24.39 -59.23
CA ASP A 470 -9.24 -24.78 -60.55
C ASP A 470 -7.87 -24.15 -60.89
N ARG A 471 -7.44 -23.12 -60.14
CA ARG A 471 -6.15 -22.42 -60.35
C ARG A 471 -5.00 -22.97 -59.51
N THR A 472 -5.23 -24.00 -58.69
CA THR A 472 -4.15 -24.74 -58.02
C THR A 472 -3.74 -25.95 -58.86
N PRO A 473 -2.57 -25.93 -59.55
CA PRO A 473 -2.06 -27.14 -60.19
C PRO A 473 -1.75 -28.18 -59.12
N LEU A 474 -2.39 -29.35 -59.23
CA LEU A 474 -2.01 -30.55 -58.48
C LEU A 474 -0.58 -30.90 -58.89
N THR A 475 0.40 -30.59 -58.04
CA THR A 475 1.72 -31.21 -58.13
C THR A 475 1.53 -32.71 -57.83
N PRO A 476 1.98 -33.63 -58.70
CA PRO A 476 1.93 -35.04 -58.39
C PRO A 476 2.88 -35.31 -57.21
N ILE A 477 2.30 -35.74 -56.09
CA ILE A 477 3.05 -36.26 -54.96
C ILE A 477 3.69 -37.58 -55.43
N ALA A 478 5.03 -37.60 -55.51
CA ALA A 478 5.78 -38.83 -55.76
C ALA A 478 5.45 -39.87 -54.67
N PRO A 479 5.26 -41.15 -55.02
CA PRO A 479 4.99 -42.18 -54.02
C PRO A 479 6.18 -42.32 -53.06
N PRO A 480 5.93 -42.51 -51.75
CA PRO A 480 7.00 -42.70 -50.77
C PRO A 480 7.75 -44.01 -51.06
N LEU A 481 9.09 -43.95 -51.01
CA LEU A 481 9.97 -45.11 -51.06
C LEU A 481 9.60 -46.10 -49.93
N PRO A 482 9.60 -47.42 -50.19
CA PRO A 482 9.37 -48.43 -49.16
C PRO A 482 10.47 -48.39 -48.09
N PRO A 483 10.14 -48.67 -46.81
CA PRO A 483 11.11 -48.68 -45.73
C PRO A 483 12.20 -49.73 -45.99
N SER A 484 13.46 -49.30 -45.89
CA SER A 484 14.62 -50.19 -45.90
C SER A 484 14.53 -51.17 -44.73
N ALA A 485 14.73 -52.45 -45.05
CA ALA A 485 14.78 -53.53 -44.09
C ALA A 485 15.89 -53.29 -43.04
N PRO A 486 15.69 -53.70 -41.77
CA PRO A 486 16.73 -53.61 -40.75
C PRO A 486 17.89 -54.55 -41.12
N THR A 487 19.09 -53.99 -41.25
CA THR A 487 20.33 -54.76 -41.30
C THR A 487 20.59 -55.44 -39.96
N PRO A 488 20.90 -56.75 -39.95
CA PRO A 488 21.31 -57.46 -38.75
C PRO A 488 22.81 -57.24 -38.49
N THR A 489 23.15 -56.65 -37.35
CA THR A 489 24.27 -56.99 -36.42
C THR A 489 24.45 -55.87 -35.43
#